data_AF-A0A3A9G503-F1
#
_entry.id   AF-A0A3A9G503-F1
#
_cell.length_a   1.000
_cell.length_b   1.000
_cell.length_c   1.000
_cell.angle_alpha   90.00
_cell.angle_beta   90.00
_cell.angle_gamma   90.00
#
_symmetry.space_group_name_H-M   'P 1'
#
loop_
_entity.id
_entity.type
_entity.pdbx_description
1 polymer ?
#
loop_
_entity_poly.entity_id
_entity_poly.type
_entity_poly.pdbx_seq_one_letter_code
_entity_poly.pdbx_strand_id
1 'polypeptide(L)' 'MQSLLQNGEKITPKQWKAEIQSLQSEYDSISREQTKTATELAYAEVIGYNKKNLERELQNESRQQNRQHNRTKRREEEI' A
#
# COMPACT_ATOMS: atom_id res chain seq x y z
N MET A 1 11.40 -15.40 16.42
CA MET A 1 11.76 -16.79 16.10
C MET A 1 12.50 -17.36 17.30
N GLN A 2 11.81 -18.21 18.07
CA GLN A 2 12.43 -18.98 19.14
C GLN A 2 13.18 -20.13 18.46
N SER A 3 14.48 -20.33 18.75
CA SER A 3 15.20 -21.46 18.15
C SER A 3 14.56 -22.75 18.64
N LEU A 4 14.15 -23.61 17.70
CA LEU A 4 13.55 -24.91 18.01
C LEU A 4 14.55 -25.87 18.67
N LEU A 5 15.85 -25.55 18.58
CA LEU A 5 16.94 -26.37 19.09
C LEU A 5 17.86 -25.51 19.98
N GLN A 6 18.34 -26.13 21.07
CA GLN A 6 19.34 -25.50 21.92
C GLN A 6 20.72 -25.63 21.28
N ASN A 7 21.57 -24.62 21.44
CA ASN A 7 22.93 -24.64 20.93
C ASN A 7 23.68 -25.88 21.44
N GLY A 8 24.14 -26.74 20.52
CA GLY A 8 24.89 -27.95 20.83
C GLY A 8 24.07 -29.24 20.93
N GLU A 9 22.75 -29.19 20.74
CA GLU A 9 21.90 -30.39 20.68
C GLU A 9 22.20 -31.23 19.43
N LYS A 10 22.51 -32.52 19.61
CA LYS A 10 22.72 -33.44 18.50
C LYS A 10 21.37 -33.86 17.94
N ILE A 11 21.19 -33.65 16.64
CA ILE A 11 19.93 -33.93 15.93
C ILE A 11 20.04 -35.25 15.18
N THR A 12 19.00 -36.06 15.27
CA THR A 12 18.87 -37.26 14.43
C THR A 12 18.47 -36.87 12.99
N PRO A 13 18.84 -37.64 11.95
CA PRO A 13 18.46 -37.34 10.57
C PRO A 13 16.94 -37.15 10.37
N LYS A 14 16.12 -37.86 11.15
CA LYS A 14 14.66 -37.73 11.14
C LYS A 14 14.21 -36.36 11.66
N GLN A 15 14.75 -35.93 12.80
CA GLN A 15 14.47 -34.61 13.38
C GLN A 15 14.97 -33.49 12.46
N TRP A 16 16.17 -33.64 11.89
CA TRP A 16 16.72 -32.68 10.92
C TRP A 16 15.77 -32.48 9.73
N LYS A 17 15.29 -33.58 9.15
CA LYS A 17 14.37 -33.52 8.02
C LYS A 17 13.03 -32.86 8.37
N ALA A 18 12.48 -33.17 9.55
CA ALA A 18 11.24 -32.55 10.03
C ALA A 18 11.41 -31.03 10.23
N GLU A 19 12.53 -30.61 10.79
CA GLU A 19 12.85 -29.21 11.02
C GLU A 19 12.98 -28.42 9.71
N ILE A 20 13.73 -28.95 8.74
CA ILE A 20 13.87 -28.33 7.41
C ILE A 20 12.50 -28.19 6.73
N GLN A 21 11.65 -29.21 6.82
CA GLN A 21 10.30 -29.15 6.24
C GLN A 21 9.41 -28.10 6.93
N SER A 22 9.51 -27.98 8.25
CA SER A 22 8.78 -26.94 9.01
C SER A 22 9.22 -25.54 8.58
N LEU A 23 10.53 -25.30 8.52
CA LEU A 23 11.10 -24.01 8.11
C LEU A 23 10.74 -23.64 6.67
N GLN A 24 10.74 -24.62 5.76
CA GLN A 24 10.28 -24.41 4.38
C GLN A 24 8.81 -24.01 4.32
N SER A 25 7.94 -24.70 5.06
CA SER A 25 6.51 -24.39 5.12
C SER A 25 6.25 -22.99 5.70
N GLU A 26 6.97 -22.62 6.76
CA GLU A 26 6.89 -21.29 7.38
C GLU A 26 7.36 -20.21 6.40
N TYR A 27 8.51 -20.42 5.75
CA TYR A 27 9.02 -19.52 4.72
C TYR A 27 8.02 -19.32 3.58
N ASP A 28 7.45 -20.40 3.05
CA ASP A 28 6.46 -20.33 1.97
C ASP A 28 5.20 -19.57 2.40
N SER A 29 4.77 -19.74 3.65
CA SER A 29 3.64 -19.01 4.22
C SER A 29 3.94 -17.52 4.32
N ILE A 30 5.08 -17.15 4.89
CA ILE A 30 5.52 -15.76 5.04
C ILE A 30 5.69 -15.11 3.67
N SER A 31 6.30 -15.80 2.70
CA SER A 31 6.50 -15.27 1.36
C SER A 31 5.18 -14.95 0.65
N ARG A 32 4.17 -15.82 0.80
CA ARG A 32 2.81 -15.57 0.28
C ARG A 32 2.16 -14.36 0.95
N GLU A 33 2.24 -14.28 2.28
CA GLU A 33 1.66 -13.17 3.04
C GLU A 33 2.35 -11.83 2.70
N GLN A 34 3.68 -11.80 2.64
CA GLN A 34 4.44 -10.62 2.23
C GLN A 34 4.04 -10.12 0.83
N THR A 35 3.88 -11.02 -0.13
CA THR A 35 3.44 -10.65 -1.49
C THR A 35 2.05 -10.02 -1.48
N LYS A 36 1.12 -10.59 -0.68
CA LYS A 36 -0.23 -10.04 -0.50
C LYS A 36 -0.18 -8.65 0.13
N THR A 37 0.54 -8.50 1.24
CA THR A 37 0.67 -7.21 1.94
C THR A 37 1.32 -6.14 1.07
N ALA A 38 2.37 -6.48 0.32
CA ALA A 38 3.02 -5.55 -0.60
C ALA A 38 2.05 -5.05 -1.68
N THR A 39 1.21 -5.95 -2.21
CA THR A 39 0.18 -5.62 -3.20
C THR A 39 -0.90 -4.70 -2.61
N GLU A 40 -1.39 -5.03 -1.41
CA GLU A 40 -2.39 -4.21 -0.71
C GLU A 40 -1.87 -2.80 -0.39
N LEU A 41 -0.62 -2.69 0.06
CA LEU A 41 0.03 -1.40 0.31
C LEU A 41 0.17 -0.57 -0.97
N ALA A 42 0.59 -1.18 -2.08
CA ALA A 42 0.67 -0.50 -3.37
C ALA A 42 -0.71 0.03 -3.82
N TYR A 43 -1.77 -0.77 -3.67
CA TYR A 43 -3.14 -0.31 -3.95
C TYR A 43 -3.55 0.86 -3.06
N ALA A 44 -3.29 0.78 -1.75
CA ALA A 44 -3.61 1.85 -0.81
C ALA A 44 -2.91 3.17 -1.17
N GLU A 45 -1.64 3.10 -1.57
CA GLU A 45 -0.86 4.27 -2.00
C GLU A 45 -1.45 4.91 -3.26
N VAL A 46 -1.74 4.10 -4.29
CA VAL A 46 -2.31 4.59 -5.55
C VAL A 46 -3.69 5.21 -5.34
N ILE A 47 -4.55 4.58 -4.56
CA ILE A 47 -5.89 5.11 -4.22
C ILE A 47 -5.74 6.42 -3.45
N GLY A 48 -4.84 6.47 -2.46
CA GLY A 48 -4.57 7.68 -1.68
C GLY A 48 -4.06 8.84 -2.53
N TYR A 49 -3.16 8.56 -3.47
CA TYR A 49 -2.66 9.54 -4.43
C TYR A 49 -3.80 10.05 -5.33
N ASN A 50 -4.55 9.15 -5.96
CA ASN A 50 -5.63 9.51 -6.88
C ASN A 50 -6.71 10.35 -6.20
N LYS A 51 -7.06 10.02 -4.95
CA LYS A 51 -8.01 10.80 -4.16
C LYS A 51 -7.52 12.24 -3.93
N LYS A 52 -6.27 12.40 -3.49
CA LYS A 52 -5.66 13.73 -3.30
C LYS A 52 -5.60 14.52 -4.62
N ASN A 53 -5.36 13.84 -5.74
CA ASN A 53 -5.34 14.49 -7.04
C ASN A 53 -6.75 14.95 -7.46
N LEU A 54 -7.76 14.09 -7.30
CA LEU A 54 -9.15 14.43 -7.61
C LEU A 54 -9.65 15.64 -6.80
N GLU A 55 -9.37 15.69 -5.50
CA GLU A 55 -9.73 16.83 -4.66
C GLU A 55 -9.11 18.14 -5.17
N ARG A 56 -7.87 18.08 -5.67
CA ARG A 56 -7.17 19.23 -6.26
C ARG A 56 -7.80 19.66 -7.59
N GLU A 57 -8.15 18.71 -8.45
CA GLU A 57 -8.80 18.98 -9.73
C GLU A 57 -10.16 19.67 -9.54
N LEU A 58 -10.98 19.17 -8.62
CA LEU A 58 -12.27 19.78 -8.27
C LEU A 58 -12.11 21.21 -7.74
N GLN A 59 -11.10 21.46 -6.89
CA GLN A 59 -10.81 22.81 -6.42
C GLN A 59 -10.35 23.74 -7.56
N ASN A 60 -9.55 23.23 -8.49
CA ASN A 60 -9.10 24.00 -9.64
C ASN A 60 -10.25 24.38 -10.57
N GLU A 61 -11.16 23.44 -10.85
CA GLU A 61 -12.37 23.68 -11.63
C GLU A 61 -13.26 24.74 -10.97
N SER A 62 -13.51 24.61 -9.67
CA SER A 62 -14.29 25.62 -8.91
C SER A 62 -13.67 27.01 -9.00
N ARG A 63 -12.34 27.12 -8.86
CA ARG A 63 -11.62 28.40 -9.01
C ARG A 63 -11.74 28.96 -10.44
N GLN A 64 -11.69 28.10 -11.46
CA GLN A 64 -11.87 28.53 -12.85
C GLN A 64 -13.27 29.05 -13.11
N GLN A 65 -14.30 28.34 -12.65
CA GLN A 65 -15.70 28.78 -12.76
C GLN A 65 -15.93 30.13 -12.07
N ASN A 66 -15.42 30.30 -10.84
CA ASN A 66 -15.52 31.57 -10.12
C ASN A 66 -14.83 32.73 -10.86
N ARG A 67 -13.67 32.49 -11.47
CA ARG A 67 -12.97 33.52 -12.27
C ARG A 67 -13.78 33.90 -13.51
N GLN A 68 -14.41 32.94 -14.19
CA GLN A 68 -15.27 33.22 -15.33
C GLN A 68 -16.51 34.01 -14.91
N HIS A 69 -17.20 33.59 -13.86
CA HIS A 69 -18.38 34.30 -13.34
C HIS A 69 -18.05 35.75 -12.97
N ASN A 70 -16.95 35.97 -12.25
CA ASN A 70 -16.50 37.32 -11.88
C ASN A 70 -16.15 38.20 -13.09
N ARG A 71 -15.60 37.62 -14.17
CA ARG A 71 -15.33 38.36 -15.41
C ARG A 71 -16.62 38.76 -16.13
N THR A 72 -17.60 37.87 -16.18
CA THR A 72 -18.91 38.17 -16.78
C THR A 72 -19.62 39.27 -16.01
N LYS A 73 -19.68 39.18 -14.67
CA LYS A 73 -20.32 40.18 -13.82
C LYS A 73 -19.71 41.58 -13.99
N ARG A 74 -18.38 41.70 -14.06
CA ARG A 74 -17.72 42.99 -14.32
C ARG A 74 -18.08 43.59 -15.68
N ARG A 75 -18.25 42.78 -16.72
CA ARG A 75 -18.66 43.26 -18.05
C ARG A 75 -20.12 43.75 -18.04
N GLU A 76 -20.98 43.13 -17.24
CA GLU A 76 -22.38 43.58 -17.07
C GLU A 76 -22.46 44.89 -16.28
N GLU A 77 -21.55 45.15 -15.33
CA GLU A 77 -21.48 46.39 -14.55
C GLU A 77 -20.89 47.58 -15.35
N GLU A 78 -20.23 47.33 -16.49
CA GLU A 78 -19.61 48.34 -17.36
C GLU A 78 -20.52 48.82 -18.51
N ILE A 79 -21.77 48.33 -18.59
CA ILE A 79 -22.79 48.69 -19.60
C ILE A 79 -23.87 49.57 -18.95
#